data_AF-A0A8D8HWW0-F1
#
_entry.id   AF-A0A8D8HWW0-F1
#
_cell.length_a   1.000
_cell.length_b   1.000
_cell.length_c   1.000
_cell.angle_alpha   90.00
_cell.angle_beta   90.00
_cell.angle_gamma   90.00
#
_symmetry.space_group_name_H-M   'P 1'
#
loop_
_entity.id
_entity.type
_entity.pdbx_description
1 polymer ?
#
loop_
_entity_poly.entity_id
_entity_poly.type
_entity_poly.pdbx_seq_one_letter_code
_entity_poly.pdbx_strand_id
1 'polypeptide(L)'
;MGLQRDPAAAAIVKALDLPMTPEEYVQVSTEKINQLMSNAQLMPGAERLVRHLHQHNIPIALATSSGADSVEVKIKNHQELFALFNHKVMGSSDAEVKEGKPAP
;
A
#
# COMPACT_ATOMS: atom_id res chain seq x y z
N MET A 1 1.65 12.06 -11.84
CA MET A 1 2.79 11.80 -10.93
C MET A 1 2.25 11.61 -9.52
N GLY A 2 2.61 10.52 -8.85
CA GLY A 2 2.18 10.28 -7.47
C GLY A 2 2.99 11.15 -6.52
N LEU A 3 2.34 12.05 -5.79
CA LEU A 3 2.97 12.82 -4.73
C LEU A 3 3.19 11.93 -3.50
N GLN A 4 4.32 12.12 -2.81
CA GLN A 4 4.53 11.56 -1.48
C GLN A 4 3.53 12.16 -0.49
N ARG A 5 3.32 11.48 0.65
CA ARG A 5 2.28 11.81 1.64
C ARG A 5 2.22 13.30 2.00
N ASP A 6 3.35 13.89 2.38
CA ASP A 6 3.36 15.25 2.92
C ASP A 6 3.22 16.32 1.80
N PRO A 7 3.91 16.22 0.64
CA PRO A 7 3.62 17.07 -0.51
C PRO A 7 2.18 16.95 -1.02
N ALA A 8 1.59 15.75 -0.98
CA ALA A 8 0.19 15.53 -1.35
C ALA A 8 -0.76 16.23 -0.39
N ALA A 9 -0.53 16.11 0.93
CA ALA A 9 -1.32 16.79 1.94
C ALA A 9 -1.26 18.31 1.76
N ALA A 10 -0.07 18.88 1.57
CA ALA A 10 0.10 20.31 1.32
C ALA A 10 -0.63 20.77 0.06
N ALA A 11 -0.56 19.98 -1.03
CA ALA A 11 -1.27 20.27 -2.27
C ALA A 11 -2.79 20.21 -2.10
N ILE A 12 -3.32 19.22 -1.36
CA ILE A 12 -4.75 19.05 -1.12
C ILE A 12 -5.29 20.18 -0.24
N VAL A 13 -4.65 20.46 0.89
CA VAL A 13 -5.03 21.53 1.81
C VAL A 13 -5.08 22.87 1.07
N LYS A 14 -4.04 23.16 0.27
CA LYS A 14 -3.97 24.40 -0.53
C LYS A 14 -5.02 24.44 -1.64
N ALA A 15 -5.20 23.35 -2.39
CA ALA A 15 -6.09 23.33 -3.55
C ALA A 15 -7.57 23.41 -3.16
N LEU A 16 -7.93 22.91 -1.98
CA LEU A 16 -9.30 22.89 -1.48
C LEU A 16 -9.56 23.95 -0.39
N ASP A 17 -8.58 24.80 -0.09
CA ASP A 17 -8.64 25.82 0.97
C ASP A 17 -9.17 25.26 2.30
N LEU A 18 -8.59 24.13 2.72
CA LEU A 18 -9.06 23.42 3.92
C LEU A 18 -8.70 24.20 5.19
N PRO A 19 -9.60 24.26 6.20
CA PRO A 19 -9.34 24.93 7.46
C PRO A 19 -8.52 24.04 8.43
N MET A 20 -7.42 23.49 7.95
CA MET A 20 -6.50 22.64 8.73
C MET A 20 -5.09 22.65 8.13
N THR A 21 -4.07 22.32 8.93
CA THR A 21 -2.71 22.20 8.41
C THR A 21 -2.51 20.89 7.62
N PRO A 22 -1.49 20.81 6.74
CA PRO A 22 -1.13 19.56 6.09
C PRO A 22 -0.85 18.40 7.06
N GLU A 23 -0.26 18.68 8.22
CA GLU A 23 0.04 17.69 9.26
C GLU A 23 -1.25 17.15 9.91
N GLU A 24 -2.19 18.04 10.25
CA GLU A 24 -3.52 17.65 10.75
C GLU A 24 -4.28 16.83 9.71
N TYR A 25 -4.20 17.23 8.44
CA TYR A 25 -4.77 16.46 7.33
C TYR A 25 -4.15 15.06 7.26
N VAL A 26 -2.81 14.92 7.34
CA VAL A 26 -2.13 13.63 7.34
C VAL A 26 -2.61 12.74 8.49
N GLN A 27 -2.74 13.30 9.69
CA GLN A 27 -3.20 12.54 10.86
C GLN A 27 -4.62 12.00 10.65
N VAL A 28 -5.56 12.88 10.31
CA VAL A 28 -6.98 12.52 10.10
C VAL A 28 -7.15 11.56 8.93
N SER A 29 -6.43 11.80 7.82
CA SER A 29 -6.53 10.95 6.62
C SER A 29 -5.93 9.57 6.86
N THR A 30 -4.78 9.46 7.56
CA THR A 30 -4.14 8.18 7.87
C THR A 30 -5.05 7.29 8.73
N GLU A 31 -5.68 7.85 9.77
CA GLU A 31 -6.59 7.10 10.63
C GLU A 31 -7.78 6.54 9.81
N LYS A 32 -8.43 7.38 9.01
CA LYS A 32 -9.54 6.97 8.13
C LYS A 32 -9.12 5.94 7.11
N ILE A 33 -7.96 6.11 6.47
CA ILE A 33 -7.42 5.15 5.50
C ILE A 33 -7.21 3.79 6.17
N ASN A 34 -6.61 3.75 7.36
CA ASN A 34 -6.39 2.48 8.06
C ASN A 34 -7.69 1.77 8.41
N GLN A 35 -8.71 2.51 8.87
CA GLN A 35 -10.04 1.95 9.13
C GLN A 35 -10.66 1.34 7.87
N LEU A 36 -10.63 2.06 6.75
CA LEU A 36 -11.18 1.59 5.48
C LEU A 36 -10.39 0.39 4.91
N MET A 37 -9.06 0.48 4.93
CA MET A 37 -8.17 -0.51 4.32
C MET A 37 -8.13 -1.82 5.12
N SER A 38 -8.49 -1.81 6.40
CA SER A 38 -8.63 -3.03 7.20
C SER A 38 -9.64 -4.04 6.62
N ASN A 39 -10.57 -3.57 5.79
CA ASN A 39 -11.57 -4.37 5.09
C ASN A 39 -11.41 -4.35 3.57
N ALA A 40 -10.21 -4.01 3.07
CA ALA A 40 -9.92 -3.97 1.64
C ALA A 40 -10.26 -5.32 0.99
N GLN A 41 -10.93 -5.28 -0.16
CA GLN A 41 -11.28 -6.47 -0.93
C GLN A 41 -10.25 -6.72 -2.02
N LEU A 42 -10.08 -7.99 -2.39
CA LEU A 42 -9.25 -8.36 -3.53
C LEU A 42 -9.91 -7.87 -4.82
N MET A 43 -9.09 -7.41 -5.77
CA MET A 43 -9.57 -7.09 -7.11
C MET A 43 -10.06 -8.37 -7.83
N PRO A 44 -11.10 -8.29 -8.66
CA PRO A 44 -11.62 -9.44 -9.39
C PRO A 44 -10.52 -10.22 -10.13
N GLY A 45 -10.44 -11.52 -9.87
CA GLY A 45 -9.46 -12.42 -10.49
C GLY A 45 -8.07 -12.45 -9.85
N ALA A 46 -7.76 -11.57 -8.89
CA ALA A 46 -6.45 -11.55 -8.22
C ALA A 46 -6.16 -12.87 -7.50
N GLU A 47 -7.11 -13.36 -6.70
CA GLU A 47 -6.96 -14.64 -5.99
C GLU A 47 -6.76 -15.82 -6.95
N ARG A 48 -7.60 -15.91 -7.98
CA ARG A 48 -7.51 -16.96 -9.00
C ARG A 48 -6.13 -16.99 -9.64
N LEU A 49 -5.58 -15.83 -9.99
CA LEU A 49 -4.27 -15.70 -10.62
C LEU A 49 -3.14 -16.16 -9.67
N VAL A 50 -3.10 -15.62 -8.44
CA VAL A 50 -2.07 -15.95 -7.46
C VAL A 50 -2.07 -17.46 -7.15
N ARG A 51 -3.25 -18.04 -6.90
CA ARG A 51 -3.37 -19.48 -6.65
C ARG A 51 -2.95 -20.32 -7.86
N HIS A 52 -3.35 -19.93 -9.07
CA HIS A 52 -2.96 -20.65 -10.29
C HIS A 52 -1.45 -20.64 -10.52
N LEU A 53 -0.80 -19.48 -10.38
CA LEU A 53 0.65 -19.37 -10.54
C LEU A 53 1.40 -20.19 -9.49
N HIS A 54 0.97 -20.10 -8.23
CA HIS A 54 1.53 -20.90 -7.14
C HIS A 54 1.37 -22.42 -7.39
N GLN A 55 0.18 -22.88 -7.81
CA GLN A 55 -0.08 -24.28 -8.13
C GLN A 55 0.80 -24.83 -9.27
N HIS A 56 1.19 -23.97 -10.21
CA HIS A 56 2.06 -24.33 -11.34
C HIS A 56 3.55 -24.06 -11.06
N ASN A 57 3.91 -23.78 -9.80
CA ASN A 57 5.28 -23.49 -9.38
C ASN A 57 5.92 -22.31 -10.12
N ILE A 58 5.13 -21.32 -10.54
CA ILE A 58 5.64 -20.07 -11.11
C ILE A 58 5.98 -19.12 -9.96
N PRO A 59 7.25 -18.69 -9.82
CA PRO A 59 7.64 -17.77 -8.76
C PRO A 59 6.90 -16.43 -8.87
N ILE A 60 6.34 -15.97 -7.76
CA ILE A 60 5.61 -14.71 -7.68
C ILE A 60 6.05 -13.90 -6.46
N ALA A 61 6.19 -12.59 -6.63
CA ALA A 61 6.56 -11.67 -5.58
C ALA A 61 5.62 -10.46 -5.54
N LEU A 62 5.49 -9.84 -4.37
CA LEU A 62 4.77 -8.59 -4.18
C LEU A 62 5.79 -7.44 -4.11
N ALA A 63 5.58 -6.39 -4.90
CA ALA A 63 6.31 -5.13 -4.79
C ALA A 63 5.33 -4.00 -4.53
N THR A 64 5.47 -3.29 -3.40
CA THR A 64 4.56 -2.21 -3.01
C THR A 64 5.34 -1.00 -2.49
N SER A 65 4.83 0.20 -2.75
CA SER A 65 5.34 1.44 -2.15
C SER A 65 4.78 1.68 -0.74
N SER A 66 3.98 0.76 -0.20
CA SER A 66 3.51 0.85 1.18
C SER A 66 4.60 0.36 2.15
N GLY A 67 4.66 0.96 3.34
CA GLY A 67 5.45 0.41 4.45
C GLY A 67 4.78 -0.81 5.08
N ALA A 68 5.54 -1.56 5.87
CA ALA A 68 5.12 -2.79 6.54
C ALA A 68 3.78 -2.63 7.31
N ASP A 69 3.66 -1.62 8.17
CA ASP A 69 2.46 -1.37 8.97
C ASP A 69 1.21 -1.19 8.10
N SER A 70 1.34 -0.47 6.98
CA SER A 70 0.23 -0.25 6.06
C SER A 70 -0.15 -1.54 5.31
N VAL A 71 0.83 -2.38 4.99
CA VAL A 71 0.57 -3.69 4.39
C VAL A 71 -0.14 -4.60 5.37
N GLU A 72 0.29 -4.67 6.62
CA GLU A 72 -0.34 -5.50 7.65
C GLU A 72 -1.84 -5.19 7.79
N VAL A 73 -2.20 -3.90 7.82
CA VAL A 73 -3.60 -3.46 7.83
C VAL A 73 -4.34 -3.93 6.57
N LYS A 74 -3.77 -3.74 5.38
CA LYS A 74 -4.42 -4.07 4.09
C LYS A 74 -4.63 -5.57 3.88
N ILE A 75 -3.72 -6.40 4.37
CA ILE A 75 -3.75 -7.85 4.14
C ILE A 75 -4.37 -8.63 5.30
N LYS A 76 -4.84 -7.96 6.35
CA LYS A 76 -5.38 -8.58 7.57
C LYS A 76 -6.34 -9.73 7.28
N ASN A 77 -7.22 -9.59 6.30
CA ASN A 77 -8.23 -10.60 5.95
C ASN A 77 -7.79 -11.54 4.81
N HIS A 78 -6.59 -11.38 4.27
CA HIS A 78 -6.09 -12.08 3.08
C HIS A 78 -4.73 -12.78 3.33
N GLN A 79 -4.37 -13.01 4.59
CA GLN A 79 -3.05 -13.52 4.98
C GLN A 79 -2.69 -14.84 4.28
N GLU A 80 -3.65 -15.76 4.13
CA GLU A 80 -3.44 -17.03 3.43
C GLU A 80 -3.01 -16.82 1.97
N LEU A 81 -3.69 -15.92 1.24
CA LEU A 81 -3.35 -15.62 -0.14
C LEU A 81 -1.97 -14.96 -0.23
N PHE A 82 -1.68 -14.03 0.67
CA PHE A 82 -0.40 -13.33 0.69
C PHE A 82 0.77 -14.21 1.17
N ALA A 83 0.51 -15.37 1.77
CA ALA A 83 1.52 -16.38 2.09
C ALA A 83 2.01 -17.14 0.85
N LEU A 84 1.26 -17.12 -0.26
CA LEU A 84 1.64 -17.78 -1.52
C LEU A 84 2.73 -17.02 -2.30
N PHE A 85 3.04 -15.77 -1.93
CA PHE A 85 4.14 -15.04 -2.53
C PHE A 85 5.47 -15.49 -1.95
N ASN A 86 6.44 -15.76 -2.84
CA ASN A 86 7.80 -16.15 -2.45
C ASN A 86 8.51 -15.01 -1.70
N HIS A 87 8.30 -13.77 -2.15
CA HIS A 87 8.90 -12.58 -1.56
C HIS A 87 7.91 -11.41 -1.54
N LYS A 88 8.04 -10.52 -0.56
CA LYS A 88 7.24 -9.31 -0.40
C LYS A 88 8.17 -8.15 -0.05
N VAL A 89 8.20 -7.12 -0.89
CA VAL A 89 9.04 -5.92 -0.74
C VAL A 89 8.15 -4.72 -0.44
N MET A 90 8.35 -4.12 0.74
CA MET A 90 7.60 -2.98 1.25
C MET A 90 8.46 -1.71 1.16
N GLY A 91 8.40 -1.02 0.04
CA GLY A 91 9.41 -0.02 -0.36
C GLY A 91 9.57 1.19 0.56
N SER A 92 8.57 1.56 1.39
CA SER A 92 8.76 2.65 2.37
C SER A 92 9.42 2.22 3.68
N SER A 93 9.56 0.92 3.92
CA SER A 93 10.15 0.36 5.13
C SER A 93 11.31 -0.60 4.86
N ASP A 94 11.52 -1.00 3.61
CA ASP A 94 12.61 -1.86 3.18
C ASP A 94 13.90 -1.03 3.03
N ALA A 95 14.93 -1.38 3.79
CA ALA A 95 16.19 -0.64 3.80
C ALA A 95 16.97 -0.75 2.48
N GLU A 96 16.70 -1.76 1.65
CA GLU A 96 17.34 -1.93 0.34
C GLU A 96 16.73 -1.01 -0.72
N VAL A 97 15.50 -0.53 -0.51
CA VAL A 97 14.81 0.38 -1.43
C VAL A 97 15.19 1.82 -1.09
N LYS A 98 16.11 2.39 -1.87
CA LYS A 98 16.58 3.78 -1.70
C LYS A 98 15.68 4.82 -2.35
N GLU A 99 15.13 4.47 -3.51
CA GLU A 99 14.28 5.32 -4.32
C GLU A 99 12.96 4.60 -4.57
N GLY A 100 11.85 5.21 -4.18
CA GLY A 100 10.53 4.67 -4.51
C GLY A 100 10.16 4.90 -5.98
N LYS A 101 8.99 4.40 -6.40
CA LYS A 101 8.44 4.67 -7.74
C LYS A 101 8.48 6.16 -8.07
N PRO A 102 8.86 6.57 -9.31
CA PRO A 102 8.97 5.73 -10.51
C PRO A 102 10.35 5.08 -10.73
N ALA A 103 11.26 5.11 -9.76
CA ALA A 103 12.51 4.35 -9.84
C ALA A 103 12.22 2.84 -10.03
N PRO A 104 13.08 2.12 -10.79
CA PRO A 104 12.91 0.69 -11.06
C PRO A 104 12.97 -0.16 -9.78
#